data_AF-A0A357VKM2-F1
#
_entry.id   AF-A0A357VKM2-F1
#
_cell.length_a   1.000
_cell.length_b   1.000
_cell.length_c   1.000
_cell.angle_alpha   90.00
_cell.angle_beta   90.00
_cell.angle_gamma   90.00
#
_symmetry.space_group_name_H-M   'P 1'
#
loop_
_entity.id
_entity.type
_entity.pdbx_description
1 polymer ?
#
loop_
_entity_poly.entity_id
_entity_poly.type
_entity_poly.pdbx_seq_one_letter_code
_entity_poly.pdbx_strand_id
1 'polypeptide(L)'
;MPPINLEVAWKQALQLLEQQLPPTTIDTWFREARPLNLKHHTLLLAVPNEFARDYIQSRFSSVLQTTLQKVFHQYVSVQVIALPPGEEDLSFLQPPHPSGDEQLCHLNPKYTFDTFVVGNSNRFAHAASLAVAEAPAKAYNPLFIYGGVGLGKTHLMQAIGHYVREHLPHYRVMYVSSEKFTNELINAIHDNDTVSFRNKYRNIDVLLIDDIQFLAGKERTQEEFFHTFNALYEASKQIIISSDRPPKEIPTLEDRLRSRFEWGLITDIQPPDLETRVAIVRKKASLDNLYLPDDIMLFIAQKVDSNIRELEGAFIRVAAYASLTQQELTLEAVEKILQDALTLAKPKPITISFIQEKVALYFNLKPEEFKSKKRTRSLAYPRQIAMYLARELTDASLPKIGEEFGGRDHTTVLHAWEKISHDLQRDPELQQIITQLIQQIKNP
;
A
#
# COMPACT_ATOMS: atom_id res chain seq x y z
N MET A 1 -11.39 -44.76 23.42
CA MET A 1 -12.61 -45.37 22.84
C MET A 1 -12.24 -45.88 21.45
N PRO A 2 -12.69 -47.08 21.04
CA PRO A 2 -12.47 -47.55 19.68
C PRO A 2 -13.05 -46.53 18.68
N PRO A 3 -12.51 -46.42 17.46
CA PRO A 3 -13.03 -45.49 16.46
C PRO A 3 -14.45 -45.94 16.10
N ILE A 4 -15.45 -45.24 16.67
CA ILE A 4 -16.85 -45.46 16.29
C ILE A 4 -16.94 -45.08 14.82
N ASN A 5 -17.24 -46.06 13.96
CA ASN A 5 -17.45 -45.79 12.55
C ASN A 5 -18.72 -44.92 12.43
N LEU A 6 -18.49 -43.67 12.09
CA LEU A 6 -19.47 -42.59 12.12
C LEU A 6 -20.65 -42.84 11.15
N GLU A 7 -20.38 -43.53 10.04
CA GLU A 7 -21.42 -43.98 9.10
C GLU A 7 -22.29 -45.09 9.68
N VAL A 8 -21.70 -46.02 10.44
CA VAL A 8 -22.43 -47.12 11.08
C VAL A 8 -23.34 -46.59 12.19
N ALA A 9 -22.84 -45.66 12.99
CA ALA A 9 -23.63 -44.99 14.03
C ALA A 9 -24.79 -44.17 13.43
N TRP A 10 -24.56 -43.48 12.31
CA TRP A 10 -25.63 -42.75 11.63
C TRP A 10 -26.69 -43.66 11.00
N LYS A 11 -26.31 -44.81 10.41
CA LYS A 11 -27.28 -45.81 9.93
C LYS A 11 -28.17 -46.33 11.06
N GLN A 12 -27.61 -46.55 12.25
CA GLN A 12 -28.38 -46.92 13.44
C GLN A 12 -29.30 -45.78 13.91
N ALA A 13 -28.83 -44.53 13.87
CA ALA A 13 -29.66 -43.37 14.18
C ALA A 13 -30.83 -43.21 13.18
N LEU A 14 -30.59 -43.40 11.88
CA LEU A 14 -31.63 -43.37 10.85
C LEU A 14 -32.70 -44.44 11.07
N GLN A 15 -32.32 -45.68 11.41
CA GLN A 15 -33.28 -46.74 11.74
C GLN A 15 -34.17 -46.38 12.94
N LEU A 16 -33.62 -45.70 13.94
CA LEU A 16 -34.40 -45.24 15.10
C LEU A 16 -35.30 -44.04 14.75
N LEU A 17 -34.88 -43.17 13.83
CA LEU A 17 -35.70 -42.07 13.31
C LEU A 17 -36.87 -42.58 12.46
N GLU A 18 -36.66 -43.63 11.66
CA GLU A 18 -37.71 -44.29 10.86
C GLU A 18 -38.85 -44.85 11.73
N GLN A 19 -38.57 -45.23 12.97
CA GLN A 19 -39.59 -45.69 13.92
C GLN A 19 -40.39 -44.55 14.55
N GLN A 20 -39.86 -43.32 14.53
CA GLN A 20 -40.44 -42.16 15.22
C GLN A 20 -41.05 -41.13 14.26
N LEU A 21 -40.68 -41.16 12.98
CA LEU A 21 -41.09 -40.18 11.98
C LEU A 21 -41.81 -40.85 10.80
N PRO A 22 -42.75 -40.15 10.13
CA PRO A 22 -43.38 -40.66 8.92
C PRO A 22 -42.35 -40.95 7.81
N PRO A 23 -42.56 -42.00 6.98
CA PRO A 23 -41.63 -42.37 5.93
C PRO A 23 -41.42 -41.25 4.90
N THR A 24 -42.43 -40.41 4.67
CA THR A 24 -42.32 -39.22 3.80
C THR A 24 -41.33 -38.18 4.33
N THR A 25 -41.22 -38.02 5.65
CA THR A 25 -40.29 -37.08 6.29
C THR A 25 -38.86 -37.60 6.23
N ILE A 26 -38.66 -38.91 6.40
CA ILE A 26 -37.34 -39.55 6.27
C ILE A 26 -36.83 -39.43 4.83
N ASP A 27 -37.69 -39.76 3.86
CA ASP A 27 -37.33 -39.75 2.44
C ASP A 27 -36.97 -38.35 1.94
N THR A 28 -37.67 -37.32 2.43
CA THR A 28 -37.49 -35.93 1.98
C THR A 28 -36.30 -35.24 2.65
N TRP A 29 -36.06 -35.46 3.94
CA TRP A 29 -35.12 -34.65 4.73
C TRP A 29 -33.87 -35.39 5.20
N PHE A 30 -33.96 -36.70 5.41
CA PHE A 30 -32.90 -37.46 6.07
C PHE A 30 -32.19 -38.45 5.14
N ARG A 31 -32.79 -38.82 3.99
CA ARG A 31 -32.21 -39.76 3.02
C ARG A 31 -30.89 -39.28 2.42
N GLU A 32 -30.78 -37.98 2.11
CA GLU A 32 -29.57 -37.38 1.57
C GLU A 32 -28.66 -36.77 2.65
N ALA A 33 -29.04 -36.91 3.93
CA ALA A 33 -28.27 -36.35 5.04
C ALA A 33 -27.06 -37.24 5.38
N ARG A 34 -25.86 -36.65 5.41
CA ARG A 34 -24.60 -37.37 5.62
C ARG A 34 -23.84 -36.85 6.84
N PRO A 35 -23.37 -37.74 7.72
CA PRO A 35 -22.61 -37.33 8.90
C PRO A 35 -21.15 -37.11 8.47
N LEU A 36 -20.64 -35.90 8.67
CA LEU A 36 -19.31 -35.51 8.17
C LEU A 36 -18.21 -35.69 9.23
N ASN A 37 -18.50 -35.29 10.47
CA ASN A 37 -17.52 -35.38 11.55
C ASN A 37 -18.20 -35.37 12.92
N LEU A 38 -17.53 -35.96 13.91
CA LEU A 38 -17.89 -35.88 15.32
C LEU A 38 -16.68 -35.33 16.08
N LYS A 39 -16.69 -34.02 16.37
CA LYS A 39 -15.66 -33.35 17.17
C LYS A 39 -16.29 -32.77 18.43
N HIS A 40 -15.65 -32.96 19.59
CA HIS A 40 -16.07 -32.36 20.87
C HIS A 40 -17.56 -32.56 21.22
N HIS A 41 -18.10 -33.76 20.95
CA HIS A 41 -19.52 -34.10 21.19
C HIS A 41 -20.50 -33.32 20.32
N THR A 42 -20.04 -32.80 19.18
CA THR A 42 -20.87 -32.17 18.16
C THR A 42 -20.80 -32.99 16.87
N LEU A 43 -21.94 -33.52 16.43
CA LEU A 43 -22.09 -34.19 15.15
C LEU A 43 -22.43 -33.16 14.07
N LEU A 44 -21.61 -33.12 13.02
CA LEU A 44 -21.84 -32.32 11.82
C LEU A 44 -22.58 -33.13 10.78
N LEU A 45 -23.77 -32.66 10.40
CA LEU A 45 -24.65 -33.32 9.43
C LEU A 45 -24.79 -32.45 8.18
N ALA A 46 -24.30 -32.92 7.04
CA ALA A 46 -24.52 -32.29 5.75
C ALA A 46 -25.90 -32.65 5.20
N VAL A 47 -26.59 -31.67 4.63
CA VAL A 47 -27.88 -31.80 3.94
C VAL A 47 -27.81 -31.07 2.59
N PRO A 48 -28.59 -31.47 1.58
CA PRO A 48 -28.36 -31.04 0.19
C PRO A 48 -28.61 -29.55 -0.09
N ASN A 49 -29.37 -28.84 0.76
CA ASN A 49 -29.68 -27.42 0.56
C ASN A 49 -29.94 -26.67 1.88
N GLU A 50 -29.89 -25.35 1.82
CA GLU A 50 -30.11 -24.45 2.98
C GLU A 50 -31.51 -24.59 3.57
N PHE A 51 -32.52 -24.87 2.74
CA PHE A 51 -33.89 -25.07 3.20
C PHE A 51 -34.02 -26.31 4.10
N ALA A 52 -33.34 -27.40 3.74
CA ALA A 52 -33.27 -28.62 4.54
C ALA A 52 -32.53 -28.37 5.86
N ARG A 53 -31.46 -27.56 5.84
CA ARG A 53 -30.73 -27.16 7.06
C ARG A 53 -31.66 -26.49 8.05
N ASP A 54 -32.33 -25.44 7.61
CA ASP A 54 -33.18 -24.62 8.47
C ASP A 54 -34.41 -25.40 8.95
N TYR A 55 -34.98 -26.26 8.12
CA TYR A 55 -36.11 -27.10 8.49
C TYR A 55 -35.73 -28.17 9.53
N ILE A 56 -34.59 -28.85 9.34
CA ILE A 56 -34.12 -29.89 10.28
C ILE A 56 -33.69 -29.26 11.60
N GLN A 57 -32.98 -28.14 11.56
CA GLN A 57 -32.50 -27.44 12.75
C GLN A 57 -33.66 -26.86 13.59
N SER A 58 -34.68 -26.31 12.95
CA SER A 58 -35.83 -25.72 13.64
C SER A 58 -36.81 -26.75 14.20
N ARG A 59 -37.07 -27.85 13.47
CA ARG A 59 -38.18 -28.76 13.78
C ARG A 59 -37.77 -30.14 14.33
N PHE A 60 -36.55 -30.60 14.03
CA PHE A 60 -36.10 -31.96 14.37
C PHE A 60 -34.83 -32.01 15.23
N SER A 61 -34.30 -30.86 15.66
CA SER A 61 -33.11 -30.78 16.51
C SER A 61 -33.23 -31.56 17.81
N SER A 62 -34.38 -31.46 18.50
CA SER A 62 -34.64 -32.19 19.75
C SER A 62 -34.75 -33.72 19.56
N VAL A 63 -35.39 -34.15 18.48
CA VAL A 63 -35.56 -35.58 18.12
C VAL A 63 -34.20 -36.18 17.74
N LEU A 64 -33.40 -35.45 16.96
CA LEU A 64 -32.05 -35.85 16.58
C LEU A 64 -31.13 -35.97 17.80
N GLN A 65 -31.12 -34.98 18.69
CA GLN A 65 -30.31 -35.04 19.91
C GLN A 65 -30.69 -36.24 20.79
N THR A 66 -31.98 -36.49 20.99
CA THR A 66 -32.46 -37.64 21.78
C THR A 66 -32.07 -38.97 21.16
N THR A 67 -32.15 -39.07 19.83
CA THR A 67 -31.82 -40.30 19.09
C THR A 67 -30.30 -40.56 19.11
N LEU A 68 -29.50 -39.52 18.88
CA LEU A 68 -28.04 -39.63 18.91
C LEU A 68 -27.52 -39.89 20.32
N GLN A 69 -28.17 -39.37 21.36
CA GLN A 69 -27.83 -39.72 22.75
C GLN A 69 -28.03 -41.21 23.04
N LYS A 70 -29.07 -41.84 22.46
CA LYS A 70 -29.28 -43.29 22.58
C LYS A 70 -28.23 -44.10 21.83
N VAL A 71 -27.78 -43.64 20.67
CA VAL A 71 -26.80 -44.35 19.83
C VAL A 71 -25.37 -44.20 20.35
N PHE A 72 -24.97 -42.99 20.75
CA PHE A 72 -23.61 -42.71 21.21
C PHE A 72 -23.44 -42.87 22.73
N HIS A 73 -24.52 -43.16 23.47
CA HIS A 73 -24.56 -43.26 24.94
C HIS A 73 -23.98 -42.04 25.68
N GLN A 74 -23.94 -40.87 25.01
CA GLN A 74 -23.42 -39.61 25.52
C GLN A 74 -24.22 -38.46 24.92
N TYR A 75 -24.21 -37.29 25.57
CA TYR A 75 -24.87 -36.11 25.01
C TYR A 75 -24.12 -35.66 23.76
N VAL A 76 -24.80 -35.65 22.61
CA VAL A 76 -24.25 -35.21 21.33
C VAL A 76 -25.10 -34.07 20.80
N SER A 77 -24.49 -32.90 20.61
CA SER A 77 -25.13 -31.78 19.93
C SER A 77 -25.05 -31.97 18.40
N VAL A 78 -26.04 -31.47 17.66
CA VAL A 78 -26.10 -31.63 16.20
C VAL A 78 -26.01 -30.27 15.54
N GLN A 79 -25.07 -30.12 14.62
CA GLN A 79 -24.98 -28.98 13.73
C GLN A 79 -25.27 -29.45 12.31
N VAL A 80 -26.29 -28.85 11.70
CA VAL A 80 -26.68 -29.17 10.33
C VAL A 80 -26.06 -28.11 9.41
N ILE A 81 -25.46 -28.53 8.31
CA ILE A 81 -24.90 -27.64 7.30
C ILE A 81 -25.47 -27.98 5.93
N ALA A 82 -25.69 -26.98 5.10
CA ALA A 82 -26.06 -27.19 3.71
C ALA A 82 -24.80 -27.41 2.88
N LEU A 83 -24.71 -28.56 2.21
CA LEU A 83 -23.64 -28.88 1.29
C LEU A 83 -24.28 -29.39 -0.02
N PRO A 84 -24.14 -28.68 -1.15
CA PRO A 84 -24.63 -29.18 -2.43
C PRO A 84 -23.96 -30.51 -2.79
N PRO A 85 -24.67 -31.46 -3.41
CA PRO A 85 -24.09 -32.75 -3.78
C PRO A 85 -22.99 -32.56 -4.84
N GLY A 86 -21.71 -32.69 -4.42
CA GLY A 86 -20.55 -32.62 -5.32
C GLY A 86 -19.32 -31.89 -4.76
N GLU A 87 -19.45 -31.15 -3.66
CA GLU A 87 -18.32 -30.47 -3.00
C GLU A 87 -17.88 -31.29 -1.77
N GLU A 88 -16.64 -31.80 -1.75
CA GLU A 88 -16.09 -32.56 -0.61
C GLU A 88 -15.32 -31.67 0.40
N ASP A 89 -15.23 -30.36 0.15
CA ASP A 89 -14.40 -29.46 0.95
C ASP A 89 -15.11 -28.96 2.21
N LEU A 90 -14.68 -29.48 3.37
CA LEU A 90 -15.15 -29.14 4.71
C LEU A 90 -14.54 -27.84 5.28
N SER A 91 -14.05 -26.95 4.42
CA SER A 91 -13.43 -25.68 4.81
C SER A 91 -14.43 -24.67 5.39
N PHE A 92 -15.74 -24.89 5.18
CA PHE A 92 -16.83 -24.01 5.62
C PHE A 92 -17.26 -24.16 7.10
N LEU A 93 -16.54 -24.97 7.89
CA LEU A 93 -16.95 -25.35 9.25
C LEU A 93 -16.27 -24.58 10.40
N GLN A 94 -15.62 -23.46 10.10
CA GLN A 94 -15.18 -22.54 11.15
C GLN A 94 -16.38 -21.70 11.64
N PRO A 95 -16.48 -21.40 12.95
CA PRO A 95 -17.57 -20.60 13.50
C PRO A 95 -17.63 -19.24 12.79
N PRO A 96 -18.81 -18.59 12.70
CA PRO A 96 -18.93 -17.30 12.04
C PRO A 96 -18.13 -16.26 12.82
N HIS A 97 -16.88 -16.06 12.44
CA HIS A 97 -16.24 -14.77 12.55
C HIS A 97 -17.15 -13.77 11.84
N PRO A 98 -17.35 -12.55 12.37
CA PRO A 98 -18.25 -11.58 11.78
C PRO A 98 -17.81 -11.26 10.35
N SER A 99 -18.44 -11.93 9.37
CA SER A 99 -18.26 -11.72 7.94
C SER A 99 -18.99 -10.44 7.53
N GLY A 100 -18.43 -9.32 7.96
CA GLY A 100 -18.65 -7.99 7.41
C GLY A 100 -17.35 -7.24 7.15
N ASP A 101 -16.20 -7.72 7.66
CA ASP A 101 -14.95 -6.95 7.72
C ASP A 101 -13.83 -7.45 6.78
N GLU A 102 -13.99 -8.58 6.06
CA GLU A 102 -12.93 -9.08 5.15
C GLU A 102 -12.60 -8.14 3.97
N GLN A 103 -13.46 -7.14 3.69
CA GLN A 103 -13.18 -6.10 2.70
C GLN A 103 -12.55 -4.81 3.26
N LEU A 104 -12.41 -4.66 4.58
CA LEU A 104 -11.99 -3.40 5.19
C LEU A 104 -10.47 -3.23 5.32
N CYS A 105 -9.68 -4.31 5.22
CA CYS A 105 -8.27 -4.25 5.55
C CYS A 105 -7.39 -5.24 4.76
N HIS A 106 -6.88 -4.80 3.61
CA HIS A 106 -5.85 -5.55 2.88
C HIS A 106 -4.46 -5.15 3.38
N LEU A 107 -4.09 -5.64 4.57
CA LEU A 107 -2.75 -5.46 5.13
C LEU A 107 -1.78 -6.46 4.49
N ASN A 108 -0.63 -5.98 4.04
CA ASN A 108 0.40 -6.82 3.46
C ASN A 108 1.06 -7.69 4.56
N PRO A 109 1.02 -9.03 4.48
CA PRO A 109 1.55 -9.91 5.52
C PRO A 109 3.06 -9.75 5.74
N LYS A 110 3.80 -9.16 4.79
CA LYS A 110 5.24 -8.92 4.90
C LYS A 110 5.59 -7.72 5.79
N TYR A 111 4.65 -6.83 6.06
CA TYR A 111 4.90 -5.56 6.77
C TYR A 111 4.57 -5.66 8.25
N THR A 112 5.41 -6.38 9.01
CA THR A 112 5.28 -6.54 10.46
C THR A 112 6.45 -5.87 11.19
N PHE A 113 6.35 -5.69 12.51
CA PHE A 113 7.47 -5.16 13.30
C PHE A 113 8.70 -6.08 13.24
N ASP A 114 8.49 -7.41 13.22
CA ASP A 114 9.58 -8.39 13.17
C ASP A 114 10.41 -8.35 11.89
N THR A 115 9.79 -7.95 10.78
CA THR A 115 10.47 -7.80 9.48
C THR A 115 11.08 -6.42 9.30
N PHE A 116 10.75 -5.45 10.17
CA PHE A 116 11.30 -4.11 10.11
C PHE A 116 12.67 -4.05 10.79
N VAL A 117 13.68 -3.54 10.08
CA VAL A 117 15.04 -3.40 10.63
C VAL A 117 15.20 -2.03 11.27
N VAL A 118 15.47 -2.05 12.58
CA VAL A 118 15.66 -0.84 13.38
C VAL A 118 17.12 -0.38 13.33
N GLY A 119 17.32 0.89 13.02
CA GLY A 119 18.60 1.58 12.99
C GLY A 119 18.48 2.99 13.56
N ASN A 120 19.59 3.74 13.63
CA ASN A 120 19.57 5.08 14.23
C ASN A 120 18.63 6.05 13.51
N SER A 121 18.46 5.90 12.20
CA SER A 121 17.63 6.76 11.35
C SER A 121 16.12 6.56 11.49
N ASN A 122 15.68 5.46 12.11
CA ASN A 122 14.27 5.09 12.21
C ASN A 122 13.84 4.61 13.62
N ARG A 123 14.77 4.61 14.59
CA ARG A 123 14.56 4.12 15.96
C ARG A 123 13.38 4.83 16.66
N PHE A 124 13.31 6.15 16.53
CA PHE A 124 12.26 6.93 17.16
C PHE A 124 10.89 6.63 16.54
N ALA A 125 10.79 6.61 15.21
CA ALA A 125 9.56 6.25 14.50
C ALA A 125 9.08 4.84 14.83
N HIS A 126 10.00 3.88 14.93
CA HIS A 126 9.69 2.51 15.35
C HIS A 126 9.16 2.45 16.78
N ALA A 127 9.83 3.10 17.74
CA ALA A 127 9.40 3.14 19.14
C ALA A 127 8.03 3.81 19.31
N ALA A 128 7.80 4.93 18.61
CA ALA A 128 6.53 5.62 18.56
C ALA A 128 5.41 4.72 17.99
N SER A 129 5.70 4.01 16.90
CA SER A 129 4.77 3.08 16.27
C SER A 129 4.40 1.93 17.21
N LEU A 130 5.38 1.36 17.92
CA LEU A 130 5.15 0.30 18.89
C LEU A 130 4.28 0.78 20.06
N ALA A 131 4.58 1.95 20.64
CA ALA A 131 3.79 2.52 21.73
C ALA A 131 2.33 2.78 21.34
N VAL A 132 2.10 3.24 20.11
CA VAL A 132 0.75 3.44 19.55
C VAL A 132 0.04 2.12 19.29
N ALA A 133 0.75 1.08 18.86
CA ALA A 133 0.19 -0.24 18.64
C ALA A 133 -0.20 -0.95 19.95
N GLU A 134 0.60 -0.79 21.01
CA GLU A 134 0.34 -1.35 22.35
C GLU A 134 -0.82 -0.66 23.07
N ALA A 135 -0.93 0.66 22.94
CA ALA A 135 -1.96 1.46 23.59
C ALA A 135 -2.65 2.44 22.63
N PRO A 136 -3.49 1.94 21.69
CA PRO A 136 -4.19 2.79 20.72
C PRO A 136 -5.02 3.87 21.41
N ALA A 137 -4.91 5.09 20.88
CA ALA A 137 -5.51 6.35 21.32
C ALA A 137 -5.14 6.82 22.74
N LYS A 138 -4.28 6.10 23.46
CA LYS A 138 -3.83 6.45 24.82
C LYS A 138 -2.41 7.01 24.86
N ALA A 139 -1.51 6.45 24.05
CA ALA A 139 -0.12 6.92 23.98
C ALA A 139 -0.03 8.25 23.21
N TYR A 140 -0.36 8.22 21.92
CA TYR A 140 -0.31 9.37 21.02
C TYR A 140 -1.45 9.29 20.00
N ASN A 141 -2.18 10.39 19.80
CA ASN A 141 -3.22 10.49 18.79
C ASN A 141 -3.28 11.92 18.21
N PRO A 142 -3.20 12.12 16.89
CA PRO A 142 -2.77 11.15 15.89
C PRO A 142 -1.26 10.84 16.00
N LEU A 143 -0.84 9.76 15.35
CA LEU A 143 0.56 9.50 15.00
C LEU A 143 0.79 9.93 13.55
N PHE A 144 1.73 10.84 13.31
CA PHE A 144 2.10 11.30 11.97
C PHE A 144 3.53 10.86 11.64
N ILE A 145 3.67 9.96 10.67
CA ILE A 145 4.95 9.40 10.23
C ILE A 145 5.33 10.02 8.88
N TYR A 146 6.46 10.74 8.80
CA TYR A 146 6.91 11.30 7.54
C TYR A 146 8.34 10.93 7.17
N GLY A 147 8.70 11.13 5.91
CA GLY A 147 10.02 10.83 5.39
C GLY A 147 10.00 10.62 3.87
N GLY A 148 11.17 10.59 3.25
CA GLY A 148 11.31 10.37 1.80
C GLY A 148 10.69 9.07 1.27
N VAL A 149 10.69 8.93 -0.05
CA VAL A 149 10.15 7.74 -0.73
C VAL A 149 10.94 6.50 -0.33
N GLY A 150 10.23 5.41 -0.05
CA GLY A 150 10.87 4.11 0.19
C GLY A 150 11.69 4.03 1.47
N LEU A 151 11.34 4.77 2.52
CA LEU A 151 12.02 4.69 3.83
C LEU A 151 11.31 3.78 4.85
N GLY A 152 10.18 3.15 4.49
CA GLY A 152 9.47 2.22 5.37
C GLY A 152 8.26 2.78 6.12
N LYS A 153 7.75 3.96 5.72
CA LYS A 153 6.52 4.56 6.30
C LYS A 153 5.32 3.61 6.26
N THR A 154 4.98 3.13 5.07
CA THR A 154 3.89 2.16 4.86
C THR A 154 4.13 0.87 5.64
N HIS A 155 5.40 0.42 5.76
CA HIS A 155 5.74 -0.78 6.53
C HIS A 155 5.40 -0.58 8.00
N LEU A 156 5.89 0.49 8.65
CA LEU A 156 5.58 0.78 10.05
C LEU A 156 4.08 0.96 10.28
N MET A 157 3.39 1.71 9.42
CA MET A 157 1.94 1.90 9.51
C MET A 157 1.17 0.58 9.48
N GLN A 158 1.50 -0.32 8.54
CA GLN A 158 0.83 -1.61 8.45
C GLN A 158 1.26 -2.57 9.58
N ALA A 159 2.49 -2.45 10.09
CA ALA A 159 2.95 -3.20 11.25
C ALA A 159 2.12 -2.89 12.51
N ILE A 160 1.75 -1.60 12.71
CA ILE A 160 0.79 -1.21 13.75
C ILE A 160 -0.54 -1.94 13.53
N GLY A 161 -1.05 -1.94 12.30
CA GLY A 161 -2.31 -2.60 11.95
C GLY A 161 -2.30 -4.11 12.25
N HIS A 162 -1.22 -4.81 11.90
CA HIS A 162 -1.08 -6.24 12.21
C HIS A 162 -0.99 -6.48 13.71
N TYR A 163 -0.19 -5.69 14.42
CA TYR A 163 -0.03 -5.84 15.87
C TYR A 163 -1.37 -5.66 16.61
N VAL A 164 -2.13 -4.61 16.27
CA VAL A 164 -3.46 -4.37 16.84
C VAL A 164 -4.41 -5.52 16.51
N ARG A 165 -4.42 -6.02 15.28
CA ARG A 165 -5.31 -7.13 14.89
C ARG A 165 -4.99 -8.42 15.62
N GLU A 166 -3.72 -8.68 15.90
CA GLU A 166 -3.26 -9.88 16.61
C GLU A 166 -3.54 -9.81 18.12
N HIS A 167 -3.27 -8.66 18.75
CA HIS A 167 -3.35 -8.51 20.21
C HIS A 167 -4.70 -7.96 20.71
N LEU A 168 -5.42 -7.23 19.86
CA LEU A 168 -6.71 -6.59 20.15
C LEU A 168 -7.75 -7.00 19.09
N PRO A 169 -8.19 -8.27 19.05
CA PRO A 169 -9.04 -8.82 17.97
C PRO A 169 -10.43 -8.18 17.90
N HIS A 170 -10.85 -7.43 18.93
CA HIS A 170 -12.11 -6.70 18.95
C HIS A 170 -12.03 -5.33 18.25
N TYR A 171 -10.83 -4.85 17.93
CA TYR A 171 -10.63 -3.56 17.27
C TYR A 171 -10.83 -3.68 15.76
N ARG A 172 -11.63 -2.79 15.21
CA ARG A 172 -11.78 -2.62 13.75
C ARG A 172 -10.65 -1.75 13.21
N VAL A 173 -9.70 -2.37 12.56
CA VAL A 173 -8.58 -1.70 11.89
C VAL A 173 -8.97 -1.46 10.44
N MET A 174 -8.71 -0.25 9.92
CA MET A 174 -8.89 0.10 8.52
C MET A 174 -7.61 0.70 7.95
N TYR A 175 -7.16 0.15 6.82
CA TYR A 175 -6.07 0.69 6.03
C TYR A 175 -6.56 1.21 4.68
N VAL A 176 -6.20 2.45 4.36
CA VAL A 176 -6.61 3.12 3.14
C VAL A 176 -5.50 4.06 2.66
N SER A 177 -5.30 4.17 1.34
CA SER A 177 -4.51 5.27 0.77
C SER A 177 -5.37 6.51 0.59
N SER A 178 -4.76 7.70 0.64
CA SER A 178 -5.49 8.96 0.43
C SER A 178 -6.18 9.04 -0.95
N GLU A 179 -5.60 8.40 -1.97
CA GLU A 179 -6.22 8.25 -3.29
C GLU A 179 -7.46 7.35 -3.25
N LYS A 180 -7.39 6.18 -2.58
CA LYS A 180 -8.54 5.29 -2.45
C LYS A 180 -9.67 5.97 -1.67
N PHE A 181 -9.34 6.69 -0.59
CA PHE A 181 -10.31 7.50 0.15
C PHE A 181 -10.98 8.56 -0.74
N THR A 182 -10.20 9.25 -1.57
CA THR A 182 -10.71 10.22 -2.55
C THR A 182 -11.69 9.55 -3.52
N ASN A 183 -11.30 8.44 -4.12
CA ASN A 183 -12.10 7.75 -5.14
C ASN A 183 -13.41 7.19 -4.55
N GLU A 184 -13.35 6.62 -3.35
CA GLU A 184 -14.54 6.14 -2.66
C GLU A 184 -15.50 7.29 -2.30
N LEU A 185 -14.98 8.47 -1.93
CA LEU A 185 -15.81 9.65 -1.71
C LEU A 185 -16.48 10.12 -3.00
N ILE A 186 -15.76 10.15 -4.12
CA ILE A 186 -16.30 10.54 -5.42
C ILE A 186 -17.46 9.61 -5.81
N ASN A 187 -17.27 8.30 -5.67
CA ASN A 187 -18.31 7.31 -5.99
C ASN A 187 -19.52 7.46 -5.05
N ALA A 188 -19.28 7.66 -3.75
CA ALA A 188 -20.37 7.85 -2.78
C ALA A 188 -21.20 9.12 -3.06
N ILE A 189 -20.57 10.19 -3.56
CA ILE A 189 -21.29 11.40 -3.98
C ILE A 189 -22.09 11.14 -5.26
N HIS A 190 -21.50 10.43 -6.23
CA HIS A 190 -22.17 10.09 -7.49
C HIS A 190 -23.40 9.20 -7.27
N ASP A 191 -23.28 8.19 -6.41
CA ASP A 191 -24.34 7.21 -6.12
C ASP A 191 -25.29 7.68 -5.00
N ASN A 192 -25.09 8.90 -4.49
CA ASN A 192 -25.83 9.51 -3.38
C ASN A 192 -25.81 8.68 -2.08
N ASP A 193 -24.76 7.88 -1.88
CA ASP A 193 -24.53 6.99 -0.74
C ASP A 193 -23.43 7.50 0.20
N THR A 194 -23.51 8.79 0.53
CA THR A 194 -22.56 9.43 1.47
C THR A 194 -22.68 8.87 2.90
N VAL A 195 -23.83 8.27 3.24
CA VAL A 195 -24.07 7.67 4.55
C VAL A 195 -23.26 6.40 4.74
N SER A 196 -23.25 5.50 3.74
CA SER A 196 -22.42 4.29 3.79
C SER A 196 -20.93 4.62 3.88
N PHE A 197 -20.47 5.60 3.10
CA PHE A 197 -19.10 6.10 3.18
C PHE A 197 -18.74 6.55 4.60
N ARG A 198 -19.57 7.37 5.24
CA ARG A 198 -19.33 7.84 6.61
C ARG A 198 -19.34 6.70 7.62
N ASN A 199 -20.28 5.76 7.50
CA ASN A 199 -20.34 4.60 8.39
C ASN A 199 -19.08 3.74 8.26
N LYS A 200 -18.59 3.53 7.04
CA LYS A 200 -17.37 2.79 6.77
C LYS A 200 -16.15 3.41 7.46
N TYR A 201 -15.95 4.72 7.33
CA TYR A 201 -14.75 5.38 7.87
C TYR A 201 -14.86 5.87 9.31
N ARG A 202 -16.07 5.95 9.88
CA ARG A 202 -16.28 6.44 11.26
C ARG A 202 -16.63 5.33 12.27
N ASN A 203 -17.00 4.13 11.81
CA ASN A 203 -17.32 2.98 12.68
C ASN A 203 -16.13 2.02 12.83
N ILE A 204 -14.95 2.59 13.07
CA ILE A 204 -13.67 1.87 13.21
C ILE A 204 -12.95 2.30 14.48
N ASP A 205 -12.00 1.48 14.93
CA ASP A 205 -11.20 1.75 16.13
C ASP A 205 -9.81 2.28 15.80
N VAL A 206 -9.26 1.89 14.65
CA VAL A 206 -7.97 2.35 14.15
C VAL A 206 -8.07 2.70 12.67
N LEU A 207 -7.76 3.95 12.33
CA LEU A 207 -7.62 4.43 10.96
C LEU A 207 -6.13 4.57 10.60
N LEU A 208 -5.71 3.84 9.57
CA LEU A 208 -4.40 3.94 8.94
C LEU A 208 -4.57 4.60 7.57
N ILE A 209 -4.13 5.86 7.42
CA ILE A 209 -4.21 6.59 6.15
C ILE A 209 -2.83 6.85 5.57
N ASP A 210 -2.54 6.20 4.44
CA ASP A 210 -1.26 6.28 3.76
C ASP A 210 -1.22 7.45 2.75
N ASP A 211 -0.04 8.06 2.63
CA ASP A 211 0.32 9.11 1.68
C ASP A 211 -0.66 10.31 1.66
N ILE A 212 -0.82 10.97 2.82
CA ILE A 212 -1.74 12.11 3.02
C ILE A 212 -1.49 13.29 2.08
N GLN A 213 -0.28 13.42 1.51
CA GLN A 213 0.05 14.45 0.53
C GLN A 213 -0.85 14.41 -0.71
N PHE A 214 -1.46 13.28 -1.05
CA PHE A 214 -2.37 13.17 -2.19
C PHE A 214 -3.76 13.81 -1.97
N LEU A 215 -4.02 14.34 -0.77
CA LEU A 215 -5.18 15.20 -0.52
C LEU A 215 -4.95 16.67 -0.93
N ALA A 216 -3.69 17.06 -1.17
CA ALA A 216 -3.33 18.40 -1.60
C ALA A 216 -4.14 18.82 -2.85
N GLY A 217 -4.77 20.00 -2.78
CA GLY A 217 -5.57 20.56 -3.87
C GLY A 217 -6.95 19.93 -4.07
N LYS A 218 -7.34 18.94 -3.25
CA LYS A 218 -8.66 18.30 -3.30
C LYS A 218 -9.56 18.80 -2.16
N GLU A 219 -10.04 20.04 -2.26
CA GLU A 219 -10.78 20.75 -1.20
C GLU A 219 -11.93 19.92 -0.60
N ARG A 220 -12.82 19.38 -1.44
CA ARG A 220 -13.95 18.55 -0.97
C ARG A 220 -13.50 17.30 -0.20
N THR A 221 -12.40 16.67 -0.63
CA THR A 221 -11.86 15.49 0.04
C THR A 221 -11.17 15.87 1.36
N GLN A 222 -10.47 17.00 1.40
CA GLN A 222 -9.90 17.54 2.63
C GLN A 222 -10.99 17.84 3.67
N GLU A 223 -12.12 18.43 3.24
CA GLU A 223 -13.25 18.72 4.10
C GLU A 223 -13.88 17.45 4.71
N GLU A 224 -14.20 16.44 3.89
CA GLU A 224 -14.79 15.20 4.42
C GLU A 224 -13.78 14.41 5.27
N PHE A 225 -12.49 14.44 4.91
CA PHE A 225 -11.44 13.86 5.76
C PHE A 225 -11.34 14.61 7.10
N PHE A 226 -11.42 15.94 7.11
CA PHE A 226 -11.43 16.73 8.35
C PHE A 226 -12.59 16.34 9.26
N HIS A 227 -13.79 16.14 8.72
CA HIS A 227 -14.94 15.68 9.50
C HIS A 227 -14.79 14.25 10.03
N THR A 228 -14.25 13.35 9.20
CA THR A 228 -13.94 11.97 9.60
C THR A 228 -12.91 11.92 10.71
N PHE A 229 -11.83 12.71 10.57
CA PHE A 229 -10.78 12.85 11.56
C PHE A 229 -11.35 13.33 12.91
N ASN A 230 -12.18 14.37 12.92
CA ASN A 230 -12.82 14.87 14.15
C ASN A 230 -13.67 13.81 14.83
N ALA A 231 -14.55 13.16 14.07
CA ALA A 231 -15.46 12.14 14.60
C ALA A 231 -14.70 10.98 15.27
N LEU A 232 -13.61 10.52 14.63
CA LEU A 232 -12.76 9.47 15.19
C LEU A 232 -11.98 9.96 16.41
N TYR A 233 -11.40 11.16 16.33
CA TYR A 233 -10.60 11.72 17.41
C TYR A 233 -11.44 11.95 18.68
N GLU A 234 -12.62 12.56 18.56
CA GLU A 234 -13.54 12.80 19.68
C GLU A 234 -14.05 11.48 20.29
N ALA A 235 -14.24 10.45 19.47
CA ALA A 235 -14.57 9.10 19.91
C ALA A 235 -13.37 8.32 20.47
N SER A 236 -12.21 8.97 20.67
CA SER A 236 -10.97 8.35 21.15
C SER A 236 -10.54 7.14 20.32
N LYS A 237 -10.73 7.22 19.00
CA LYS A 237 -10.24 6.21 18.03
C LYS A 237 -8.85 6.59 17.56
N GLN A 238 -8.01 5.60 17.31
CA GLN A 238 -6.62 5.85 16.91
C GLN A 238 -6.55 6.28 15.45
N ILE A 239 -5.78 7.32 15.16
CA ILE A 239 -5.50 7.79 13.81
C ILE A 239 -3.99 7.73 13.58
N ILE A 240 -3.56 7.05 12.52
CA ILE A 240 -2.17 7.04 12.04
C ILE A 240 -2.14 7.54 10.61
N ILE A 241 -1.25 8.47 10.34
CA ILE A 241 -1.11 9.18 9.08
C ILE A 241 0.34 9.02 8.60
N SER A 242 0.54 8.78 7.31
CA SER A 242 1.86 8.87 6.71
C SER A 242 1.95 10.02 5.71
N SER A 243 3.16 10.54 5.50
CA SER A 243 3.42 11.50 4.44
C SER A 243 4.84 11.43 3.88
N ASP A 244 5.05 11.92 2.65
CA ASP A 244 6.40 12.13 2.11
C ASP A 244 7.12 13.34 2.71
N ARG A 245 6.40 14.22 3.43
CA ARG A 245 6.91 15.48 3.97
C ARG A 245 6.17 15.89 5.26
N PRO A 246 6.70 16.81 6.07
CA PRO A 246 6.01 17.26 7.28
C PRO A 246 4.73 18.06 6.95
N PRO A 247 3.77 18.20 7.89
CA PRO A 247 2.49 18.87 7.64
C PRO A 247 2.60 20.29 7.07
N LYS A 248 3.63 21.06 7.46
CA LYS A 248 3.89 22.43 6.98
C LYS A 248 4.32 22.49 5.51
N GLU A 249 4.90 21.42 4.98
CA GLU A 249 5.43 21.37 3.62
C GLU A 249 4.46 20.76 2.60
N ILE A 250 3.30 20.27 3.05
CA ILE A 250 2.24 19.77 2.16
C ILE A 250 1.61 20.98 1.43
N PRO A 251 1.76 21.11 0.10
CA PRO A 251 1.17 22.23 -0.62
C PRO A 251 -0.36 22.14 -0.55
N THR A 252 -1.05 23.29 -0.57
CA THR A 252 -2.52 23.38 -0.69
C THR A 252 -3.35 22.54 0.31
N LEU A 253 -2.72 22.14 1.43
CA LEU A 253 -3.39 21.53 2.58
C LEU A 253 -3.94 22.65 3.47
N GLU A 254 -5.22 22.54 3.85
CA GLU A 254 -5.90 23.49 4.73
C GLU A 254 -5.24 23.61 6.11
N ASP A 255 -5.14 24.83 6.64
CA ASP A 255 -4.49 25.12 7.94
C ASP A 255 -5.13 24.36 9.11
N ARG A 256 -6.45 24.13 9.03
CA ARG A 256 -7.17 23.35 10.04
C ARG A 256 -6.72 21.88 10.06
N LEU A 257 -6.37 21.28 8.93
CA LEU A 257 -5.84 19.92 8.90
C LEU A 257 -4.39 19.89 9.40
N ARG A 258 -3.57 20.87 9.01
CA ARG A 258 -2.18 21.00 9.50
C ARG A 258 -2.13 21.05 11.02
N SER A 259 -2.94 21.92 11.62
CA SER A 259 -3.01 22.06 13.08
C SER A 259 -3.37 20.74 13.78
N ARG A 260 -4.18 19.91 13.13
CA ARG A 260 -4.61 18.59 13.63
C ARG A 260 -3.61 17.48 13.37
N PHE A 261 -2.67 17.69 12.48
CA PHE A 261 -1.54 16.77 12.34
C PHE A 261 -0.46 17.13 13.36
N GLU A 262 -0.31 18.42 13.67
CA GLU A 262 0.71 18.93 14.58
C GLU A 262 0.43 18.74 16.07
N TRP A 263 -0.84 18.64 16.49
CA TRP A 263 -1.20 18.45 17.90
C TRP A 263 -0.90 17.05 18.46
N GLY A 264 -0.53 16.09 17.60
CA GLY A 264 -0.23 14.70 17.94
C GLY A 264 1.28 14.46 18.02
N LEU A 265 1.69 13.20 17.86
CA LEU A 265 3.10 12.87 17.74
C LEU A 265 3.52 12.88 16.28
N ILE A 266 4.52 13.70 15.95
CA ILE A 266 5.15 13.72 14.62
C ILE A 266 6.51 13.04 14.73
N THR A 267 6.76 12.06 13.87
CA THR A 267 8.05 11.37 13.77
C THR A 267 8.50 11.29 12.33
N ASP A 268 9.81 11.44 12.13
CA ASP A 268 10.46 11.29 10.85
C ASP A 268 11.12 9.92 10.70
N ILE A 269 11.31 9.50 9.45
CA ILE A 269 12.18 8.40 9.07
C ILE A 269 13.23 8.95 8.12
N GLN A 270 14.50 8.80 8.51
CA GLN A 270 15.64 9.26 7.73
C GLN A 270 16.26 8.12 6.92
N PRO A 271 17.00 8.43 5.83
CA PRO A 271 17.75 7.43 5.08
C PRO A 271 18.66 6.58 5.99
N PRO A 272 18.65 5.24 5.83
CA PRO A 272 19.45 4.35 6.67
C PRO A 272 20.96 4.52 6.42
N ASP A 273 21.75 4.37 7.47
CA ASP A 273 23.21 4.25 7.38
C ASP A 273 23.63 2.92 6.75
N LEU A 274 24.93 2.78 6.43
CA LEU A 274 25.45 1.58 5.76
C LEU A 274 25.16 0.31 6.57
N GLU A 275 25.33 0.36 7.89
CA GLU A 275 25.08 -0.76 8.79
C GLU A 275 23.61 -1.21 8.73
N THR A 276 22.68 -0.26 8.80
CA THR A 276 21.24 -0.52 8.70
C THR A 276 20.89 -1.05 7.31
N ARG A 277 21.49 -0.52 6.23
CA ARG A 277 21.27 -1.04 4.86
C ARG A 277 21.73 -2.49 4.71
N VAL A 278 22.91 -2.84 5.22
CA VAL A 278 23.39 -4.24 5.22
C VAL A 278 22.44 -5.13 6.01
N ALA A 279 21.97 -4.68 7.19
CA ALA A 279 21.02 -5.41 8.00
C ALA A 279 19.67 -5.62 7.27
N ILE A 280 19.18 -4.62 6.52
CA ILE A 280 17.98 -4.74 5.68
C ILE A 280 18.18 -5.82 4.61
N VAL A 281 19.28 -5.77 3.85
CA VAL A 281 19.56 -6.77 2.80
C VAL A 281 19.66 -8.17 3.40
N ARG A 282 20.34 -8.32 4.54
CA ARG A 282 20.48 -9.59 5.26
C ARG A 282 19.13 -10.13 5.73
N LYS A 283 18.28 -9.28 6.31
CA LYS A 283 16.93 -9.67 6.75
C LYS A 283 16.08 -10.12 5.55
N LYS A 284 16.19 -9.41 4.42
CA LYS A 284 15.49 -9.78 3.18
C LYS A 284 15.96 -11.12 2.62
N ALA A 285 17.27 -11.32 2.54
CA ALA A 285 17.87 -12.59 2.11
C ALA A 285 17.40 -13.77 2.97
N SER A 286 17.31 -13.55 4.28
CA SER A 286 16.81 -14.56 5.24
C SER A 286 15.33 -14.89 5.01
N LEU A 287 14.49 -13.89 4.73
CA LEU A 287 13.06 -14.09 4.46
C LEU A 287 12.81 -14.83 3.14
N ASP A 288 13.66 -14.58 2.13
CA ASP A 288 13.57 -15.22 0.82
C ASP A 288 14.37 -16.54 0.74
N ASN A 289 14.88 -17.05 1.88
CA ASN A 289 15.70 -18.26 2.00
C ASN A 289 16.90 -18.31 1.04
N LEU A 290 17.51 -17.15 0.78
CA LEU A 290 18.62 -17.02 -0.14
C LEU A 290 19.91 -16.73 0.62
N TYR A 291 20.94 -17.53 0.37
CA TYR A 291 22.26 -17.31 0.95
C TYR A 291 23.07 -16.37 0.06
N LEU A 292 23.34 -15.16 0.55
CA LEU A 292 24.31 -14.24 -0.05
C LEU A 292 25.55 -14.15 0.84
N PRO A 293 26.76 -14.23 0.25
CA PRO A 293 28.00 -13.84 0.90
C PRO A 293 27.95 -12.41 1.48
N ASP A 294 28.60 -12.20 2.63
CA ASP A 294 28.60 -10.91 3.35
C ASP A 294 29.23 -9.76 2.54
N ASP A 295 30.26 -10.05 1.76
CA ASP A 295 30.93 -9.12 0.85
C ASP A 295 29.98 -8.60 -0.25
N ILE A 296 29.13 -9.47 -0.79
CA ILE A 296 28.10 -9.09 -1.77
C ILE A 296 27.02 -8.23 -1.13
N MET A 297 26.55 -8.57 0.08
CA MET A 297 25.57 -7.76 0.79
C MET A 297 26.12 -6.36 1.11
N LEU A 298 27.38 -6.28 1.56
CA LEU A 298 28.08 -5.03 1.79
C LEU A 298 28.21 -4.22 0.50
N PHE A 299 28.57 -4.87 -0.61
CA PHE A 299 28.71 -4.21 -1.91
C PHE A 299 27.38 -3.61 -2.40
N ILE A 300 26.28 -4.35 -2.30
CA ILE A 300 24.92 -3.85 -2.64
C ILE A 300 24.59 -2.61 -1.80
N ALA A 301 24.82 -2.68 -0.48
CA ALA A 301 24.52 -1.58 0.45
C ALA A 301 25.43 -0.35 0.27
N GLN A 302 26.65 -0.51 -0.26
CA GLN A 302 27.55 0.60 -0.60
C GLN A 302 27.15 1.28 -1.92
N LYS A 303 26.71 0.50 -2.92
CA LYS A 303 26.35 1.04 -4.24
C LYS A 303 24.97 1.71 -4.27
N VAL A 304 24.05 1.30 -3.39
CA VAL A 304 22.70 1.85 -3.34
C VAL A 304 22.48 2.61 -2.03
N ASP A 305 22.53 3.95 -2.12
CA ASP A 305 22.38 4.88 -1.00
C ASP A 305 21.10 5.74 -1.07
N SER A 306 20.31 5.59 -2.13
CA SER A 306 19.14 6.40 -2.44
C SER A 306 17.93 6.15 -1.53
N ASN A 307 17.36 4.94 -1.56
CA ASN A 307 16.22 4.53 -0.73
C ASN A 307 16.13 3.00 -0.60
N ILE A 308 15.33 2.54 0.36
CA ILE A 308 15.20 1.10 0.67
C ILE A 308 14.54 0.35 -0.50
N ARG A 309 13.63 0.98 -1.26
CA ARG A 309 13.00 0.33 -2.43
C ARG A 309 14.02 0.02 -3.53
N GLU A 310 14.94 0.94 -3.81
CA GLU A 310 16.03 0.70 -4.76
C GLU A 310 17.01 -0.34 -4.24
N LEU A 311 17.29 -0.35 -2.94
CA LEU A 311 18.13 -1.36 -2.29
C LEU A 311 17.50 -2.77 -2.41
N GLU A 312 16.21 -2.89 -2.13
CA GLU A 312 15.45 -4.12 -2.33
C GLU A 312 15.40 -4.52 -3.81
N GLY A 313 15.21 -3.56 -4.72
CA GLY A 313 15.23 -3.82 -6.16
C GLY A 313 16.58 -4.33 -6.66
N ALA A 314 17.68 -3.78 -6.13
CA ALA A 314 19.03 -4.27 -6.39
C ALA A 314 19.23 -5.70 -5.87
N PHE A 315 18.80 -5.98 -4.64
CA PHE A 315 18.83 -7.32 -4.07
C PHE A 315 18.03 -8.32 -4.91
N ILE A 316 16.78 -7.99 -5.29
CA ILE A 316 15.91 -8.87 -6.10
C ILE A 316 16.57 -9.19 -7.44
N ARG A 317 17.23 -8.22 -8.09
CA ARG A 317 17.94 -8.46 -9.36
C ARG A 317 19.11 -9.41 -9.20
N VAL A 318 19.92 -9.23 -8.15
CA VAL A 318 21.05 -10.13 -7.86
C VAL A 318 20.54 -11.54 -7.52
N ALA A 319 19.49 -11.63 -6.72
CA ALA A 319 18.83 -12.89 -6.37
C ALA A 319 18.27 -13.61 -7.61
N ALA A 320 17.58 -12.88 -8.50
CA ALA A 320 17.05 -13.42 -9.74
C ALA A 320 18.16 -13.93 -10.66
N TYR A 321 19.26 -13.18 -10.79
CA TYR A 321 20.41 -13.62 -11.59
C TYR A 321 21.03 -14.90 -11.04
N ALA A 322 21.25 -14.99 -9.72
CA ALA A 322 21.78 -16.19 -9.07
C ALA A 322 20.88 -17.41 -9.32
N SER A 323 19.57 -17.23 -9.19
CA SER A 323 18.60 -18.30 -9.42
C SER A 323 18.55 -18.75 -10.89
N LEU A 324 18.76 -17.85 -11.84
CA LEU A 324 18.67 -18.14 -13.28
C LEU A 324 19.96 -18.76 -13.84
N THR A 325 21.14 -18.30 -13.38
CA THR A 325 22.43 -18.79 -13.90
C THR A 325 22.93 -20.04 -13.17
N GLN A 326 22.41 -20.35 -11.98
CA GLN A 326 22.87 -21.45 -11.11
C GLN A 326 24.39 -21.44 -10.86
N GLN A 327 25.04 -20.28 -11.01
CA GLN A 327 26.46 -20.08 -10.77
C GLN A 327 26.68 -19.38 -9.44
N GLU A 328 27.83 -19.61 -8.82
CA GLU A 328 28.23 -18.87 -7.64
C GLU A 328 28.36 -17.38 -7.99
N LEU A 329 27.71 -16.54 -7.18
CA LEU A 329 27.77 -15.09 -7.36
C LEU A 329 29.19 -14.61 -7.07
N THR A 330 29.83 -14.00 -8.06
CA THR A 330 31.09 -13.26 -7.88
C THR A 330 30.81 -11.76 -7.79
N LEU A 331 31.67 -11.02 -7.09
CA LEU A 331 31.56 -9.55 -6.98
C LEU A 331 31.54 -8.88 -8.36
N GLU A 332 32.33 -9.38 -9.33
CA GLU A 332 32.36 -8.85 -10.70
C GLU A 332 31.04 -9.03 -11.45
N ALA A 333 30.36 -10.17 -11.26
CA ALA A 333 29.05 -10.41 -11.87
C ALA A 333 28.00 -9.47 -11.27
N VAL A 334 28.01 -9.30 -9.94
CA VAL A 334 27.12 -8.38 -9.23
C VAL A 334 27.34 -6.93 -9.68
N GLU A 335 28.60 -6.52 -9.84
CA GLU A 335 28.91 -5.17 -10.31
C GLU A 335 28.32 -4.88 -11.68
N LYS A 336 28.45 -5.80 -12.65
CA LYS A 336 27.84 -5.64 -13.97
C LYS A 336 26.31 -5.51 -13.90
N ILE A 337 25.66 -6.37 -13.12
CA ILE A 337 24.19 -6.36 -12.95
C ILE A 337 23.71 -5.03 -12.36
N LEU A 338 24.44 -4.51 -11.37
CA LEU A 338 24.06 -3.26 -10.71
C LEU A 338 24.40 -2.02 -11.56
N GLN A 339 25.48 -2.04 -12.35
CA GLN A 339 25.82 -0.93 -13.24
C GLN A 339 24.74 -0.69 -14.30
N ASP A 340 24.24 -1.74 -14.94
CA ASP A 340 23.14 -1.66 -15.93
C ASP A 340 21.86 -1.11 -15.29
N ALA A 341 21.57 -1.49 -14.04
CA ALA A 341 20.40 -1.04 -13.32
C ALA A 341 20.49 0.42 -12.83
N LEU A 342 21.68 0.85 -12.37
CA LEU A 342 21.91 2.22 -11.87
C LEU A 342 21.99 3.25 -13.00
N THR A 343 22.42 2.83 -14.20
CA THR A 343 22.39 3.66 -15.40
C THR A 343 20.98 3.84 -15.97
N LEU A 344 20.07 2.88 -15.76
CA LEU A 344 18.65 3.01 -16.10
C LEU A 344 17.87 3.91 -15.11
N ALA A 345 18.38 4.12 -13.89
CA ALA A 345 17.68 4.85 -12.82
C ALA A 345 18.04 6.35 -12.71
N LYS A 346 19.11 6.81 -13.37
CA LYS A 346 19.43 8.24 -13.44
C LYS A 346 19.09 8.75 -14.85
N PRO A 347 17.93 9.42 -15.08
CA PRO A 347 17.85 10.29 -16.24
C PRO A 347 19.05 11.23 -16.15
N LYS A 348 19.85 11.32 -17.24
CA LYS A 348 20.95 12.29 -17.29
C LYS A 348 20.40 13.62 -16.79
N PRO A 349 20.97 14.23 -15.73
CA PRO A 349 20.40 15.46 -15.19
C PRO A 349 20.27 16.46 -16.32
N ILE A 350 19.08 17.02 -16.50
CA ILE A 350 18.85 18.03 -17.53
C ILE A 350 19.67 19.25 -17.10
N THR A 351 20.84 19.42 -17.71
CA THR A 351 21.71 20.58 -17.46
C THR A 351 21.37 21.71 -18.42
N ILE A 352 21.74 22.94 -18.05
CA ILE A 352 21.58 24.10 -18.94
C ILE A 352 22.33 23.88 -20.25
N SER A 353 23.51 23.26 -20.21
CA SER A 353 24.30 22.92 -21.40
C SER A 353 23.57 21.93 -22.31
N PHE A 354 22.90 20.91 -21.75
CA PHE A 354 22.11 19.96 -22.53
C PHE A 354 20.91 20.61 -23.22
N ILE A 355 20.24 21.55 -22.53
CA ILE A 355 19.15 22.33 -23.12
C ILE A 355 19.69 23.21 -24.26
N GLN A 356 20.83 23.87 -24.06
CA GLN A 356 21.50 24.65 -25.11
C GLN A 356 21.80 23.78 -26.33
N GLU A 357 22.30 22.58 -26.16
CA GLU A 357 22.59 21.64 -27.25
C GLU A 357 21.34 21.26 -28.04
N LYS A 358 20.27 20.82 -27.36
CA LYS A 358 19.03 20.40 -28.02
C LYS A 358 18.34 21.56 -28.74
N VAL A 359 18.29 22.74 -28.13
CA VAL A 359 17.72 23.94 -28.77
C VAL A 359 18.59 24.41 -29.94
N ALA A 360 19.92 24.37 -29.80
CA ALA A 360 20.84 24.71 -30.89
C ALA A 360 20.62 23.78 -32.09
N LEU A 361 20.50 22.47 -31.85
CA LEU A 361 20.26 21.47 -32.88
C LEU A 361 18.93 21.70 -33.60
N TYR A 362 17.86 22.00 -32.86
CA TYR A 362 16.54 22.28 -33.45
C TYR A 362 16.56 23.51 -34.37
N PHE A 363 17.26 24.58 -33.99
CA PHE A 363 17.36 25.81 -34.77
C PHE A 363 18.58 25.86 -35.72
N ASN A 364 19.31 24.75 -35.87
CA ASN A 364 20.51 24.63 -36.68
C ASN A 364 21.59 25.68 -36.36
N LEU A 365 21.82 25.90 -35.06
CA LEU A 365 22.83 26.78 -34.49
C LEU A 365 23.91 25.98 -33.77
N LYS A 366 25.06 26.59 -33.46
CA LYS A 366 26.02 26.01 -32.52
C LYS A 366 25.74 26.45 -31.09
N PRO A 367 25.88 25.58 -30.06
CA PRO A 367 25.63 25.94 -28.66
C PRO A 367 26.44 27.16 -28.18
N GLU A 368 27.66 27.32 -28.68
CA GLU A 368 28.55 28.45 -28.38
C GLU A 368 27.95 29.81 -28.78
N GLU A 369 27.09 29.84 -29.81
CA GLU A 369 26.46 31.07 -30.28
C GLU A 369 25.48 31.64 -29.25
N PHE A 370 24.95 30.82 -28.34
CA PHE A 370 24.12 31.30 -27.26
C PHE A 370 24.88 32.22 -26.30
N LYS A 371 26.20 32.08 -26.18
CA LYS A 371 27.07 32.94 -25.37
C LYS A 371 27.46 34.24 -26.08
N SER A 372 27.19 34.36 -27.39
CA SER A 372 27.52 35.55 -28.18
C SER A 372 26.72 36.79 -27.77
N LYS A 373 27.32 37.99 -27.86
CA LYS A 373 26.64 39.28 -27.66
C LYS A 373 25.73 39.70 -28.82
N LYS A 374 25.71 38.97 -29.94
CA LYS A 374 24.86 39.26 -31.10
C LYS A 374 23.36 39.19 -30.74
N ARG A 375 22.59 40.15 -31.25
CA ARG A 375 21.14 40.33 -30.98
C ARG A 375 20.25 40.09 -32.22
N THR A 376 20.78 39.49 -33.28
CA THR A 376 20.00 39.14 -34.48
C THR A 376 18.82 38.24 -34.13
N ARG A 377 17.64 38.46 -34.74
CA ARG A 377 16.41 37.71 -34.45
C ARG A 377 16.59 36.20 -34.54
N SER A 378 17.33 35.72 -35.54
CA SER A 378 17.64 34.30 -35.76
C SER A 378 18.40 33.62 -34.59
N LEU A 379 19.07 34.40 -33.74
CA LEU A 379 19.80 33.90 -32.57
C LEU A 379 19.11 34.29 -31.26
N ALA A 380 18.55 35.50 -31.19
CA ALA A 380 17.87 36.00 -30.00
C ALA A 380 16.62 35.18 -29.67
N TYR A 381 15.86 34.75 -30.68
CA TYR A 381 14.65 33.99 -30.49
C TYR A 381 14.92 32.57 -29.96
N PRO A 382 15.78 31.73 -30.59
CA PRO A 382 16.19 30.45 -30.01
C PRO A 382 16.83 30.57 -28.63
N ARG A 383 17.58 31.65 -28.37
CA ARG A 383 18.18 31.91 -27.06
C ARG A 383 17.13 32.17 -25.97
N GLN A 384 16.08 32.94 -26.29
CA GLN A 384 14.97 33.19 -25.37
C GLN A 384 14.23 31.88 -25.02
N ILE A 385 14.01 31.02 -26.02
CA ILE A 385 13.42 29.68 -25.82
C ILE A 385 14.32 28.82 -24.92
N ALA A 386 15.64 28.81 -25.16
CA ALA A 386 16.57 28.05 -24.33
C ALA A 386 16.59 28.53 -22.86
N MET A 387 16.51 29.85 -22.63
CA MET A 387 16.41 30.43 -21.28
C MET A 387 15.08 30.06 -20.60
N TYR A 388 13.97 30.09 -21.34
CA TYR A 388 12.66 29.66 -20.85
C TYR A 388 12.70 28.18 -20.43
N LEU A 389 13.18 27.29 -21.30
CA LEU A 389 13.30 25.86 -21.00
C LEU A 389 14.25 25.58 -19.85
N ALA A 390 15.37 26.32 -19.75
CA ALA A 390 16.28 26.19 -18.60
C ALA A 390 15.61 26.53 -17.28
N ARG A 391 14.72 27.53 -17.27
CA ARG A 391 13.98 27.90 -16.05
C ARG A 391 12.90 26.89 -15.67
N GLU A 392 12.25 26.26 -16.65
CA GLU A 392 11.17 25.28 -16.44
C GLU A 392 11.66 23.87 -16.14
N LEU A 393 12.79 23.46 -16.73
CA LEU A 393 13.29 22.08 -16.67
C LEU A 393 14.46 21.89 -15.70
N THR A 394 14.96 22.96 -15.06
CA THR A 394 16.07 22.89 -14.11
C THR A 394 15.81 23.75 -12.87
N ASP A 395 16.43 23.39 -11.74
CA ASP A 395 16.38 24.16 -10.49
C ASP A 395 17.38 25.34 -10.46
N ALA A 396 17.94 25.72 -11.61
CA ALA A 396 18.94 26.77 -11.68
C ALA A 396 18.34 28.16 -11.42
N SER A 397 19.05 28.97 -10.63
CA SER A 397 18.64 30.35 -10.36
C SER A 397 18.80 31.25 -11.61
N LEU A 398 18.01 32.32 -11.70
CA LEU A 398 18.10 33.27 -12.83
C LEU A 398 19.53 33.82 -13.06
N PRO A 399 20.32 34.16 -12.01
CA PRO A 399 21.72 34.53 -12.18
C PRO A 399 22.56 33.41 -12.79
N LYS A 400 22.35 32.16 -12.35
CA LYS A 400 23.11 31.01 -12.85
C LYS A 400 22.79 30.71 -14.32
N ILE A 401 21.52 30.83 -14.71
CA ILE A 401 21.11 30.75 -16.11
C ILE A 401 21.80 31.87 -16.90
N GLY A 402 21.74 33.11 -16.43
CA GLY A 402 22.39 34.25 -17.07
C GLY A 402 23.89 34.05 -17.32
N GLU A 403 24.60 33.49 -16.35
CA GLU A 403 26.02 33.13 -16.43
C GLU A 403 26.30 32.15 -17.59
N GLU A 404 25.55 31.04 -17.66
CA GLU A 404 25.71 30.00 -18.70
C GLU A 404 25.37 30.49 -20.12
N PHE A 405 24.59 31.56 -20.23
CA PHE A 405 24.30 32.25 -21.49
C PHE A 405 25.26 33.41 -21.74
N GLY A 406 26.50 33.37 -21.25
CA GLY A 406 27.55 34.35 -21.58
C GLY A 406 27.56 35.57 -20.66
N GLY A 407 27.29 35.38 -19.37
CA GLY A 407 27.38 36.44 -18.35
C GLY A 407 26.28 37.49 -18.47
N ARG A 408 25.06 37.08 -18.80
CA ARG A 408 23.89 37.97 -18.93
C ARG A 408 23.24 38.23 -17.58
N ASP A 409 22.72 39.44 -17.40
CA ASP A 409 21.99 39.81 -16.20
C ASP A 409 20.73 38.95 -16.02
N HIS A 410 20.41 38.64 -14.76
CA HIS A 410 19.20 37.91 -14.37
C HIS A 410 17.91 38.53 -14.92
N THR A 411 17.86 39.86 -15.10
CA THR A 411 16.73 40.59 -15.69
C THR A 411 16.52 40.23 -17.17
N THR A 412 17.59 39.90 -17.90
CA THR A 412 17.50 39.45 -19.30
C THR A 412 16.86 38.07 -19.39
N VAL A 413 17.18 37.18 -18.43
CA VAL A 413 16.58 35.84 -18.34
C VAL A 413 15.10 35.97 -17.97
N LEU A 414 14.78 36.84 -17.01
CA LEU A 414 13.39 37.10 -16.60
C LEU A 414 12.55 37.63 -17.77
N HIS A 415 13.03 38.65 -18.47
CA HIS A 415 12.35 39.19 -19.65
C HIS A 415 12.19 38.14 -20.76
N ALA A 416 13.18 37.26 -20.95
CA ALA A 416 13.08 36.17 -21.93
C ALA A 416 11.99 35.17 -21.55
N TRP A 417 11.93 34.79 -20.28
CA TRP A 417 10.92 33.88 -19.75
C TRP A 417 9.51 34.47 -19.83
N GLU A 418 9.30 35.72 -19.39
CA GLU A 418 8.00 36.40 -19.46
C GLU A 418 7.49 36.51 -20.89
N LYS A 419 8.37 36.88 -21.83
CA LYS A 419 8.02 37.00 -23.24
C LYS A 419 7.57 35.66 -23.83
N ILE A 420 8.35 34.59 -23.65
CA ILE A 420 8.01 33.26 -24.18
C ILE A 420 6.75 32.71 -23.50
N SER A 421 6.58 32.93 -22.18
CA SER A 421 5.38 32.51 -21.46
C SER A 421 4.12 33.22 -21.95
N HIS A 422 4.21 34.48 -22.34
CA HIS A 422 3.09 35.23 -22.89
C HIS A 422 2.82 34.87 -24.36
N ASP A 423 3.88 34.70 -25.16
CA ASP A 423 3.77 34.29 -26.57
C ASP A 423 3.16 32.87 -26.69
N LEU A 424 3.46 31.98 -25.75
CA LEU A 424 2.88 30.63 -25.65
C LEU A 424 1.35 30.60 -25.56
N GLN A 425 0.73 31.64 -24.99
CA GLN A 425 -0.73 31.72 -24.89
C GLN A 425 -1.40 32.17 -26.19
N ARG A 426 -0.63 32.76 -27.11
CA ARG A 426 -1.14 33.41 -28.33
C ARG A 426 -0.73 32.69 -29.60
N ASP A 427 0.39 31.97 -29.59
CA ASP A 427 0.99 31.35 -30.76
C ASP A 427 0.96 29.81 -30.64
N PRO A 428 0.06 29.13 -31.37
CA PRO A 428 -0.03 27.66 -31.36
C PRO A 428 1.19 26.99 -32.00
N GLU A 429 1.93 27.66 -32.90
CA GLU A 429 3.15 27.09 -33.49
C GLU A 429 4.27 27.04 -32.44
N LEU A 430 4.41 28.10 -31.64
CA LEU A 430 5.37 28.13 -30.53
C LEU A 430 5.08 27.05 -29.49
N GLN A 431 3.80 26.79 -29.19
CA GLN A 431 3.40 25.72 -28.28
C GLN A 431 3.83 24.34 -28.78
N GLN A 432 3.70 24.06 -30.07
CA GLN A 432 4.17 22.81 -30.67
C GLN A 432 5.69 22.68 -30.59
N ILE A 433 6.44 23.74 -30.91
CA ILE A 433 7.91 23.77 -30.84
C ILE A 433 8.39 23.47 -29.41
N ILE A 434 7.81 24.13 -28.41
CA ILE A 434 8.19 23.94 -27.01
C ILE A 434 7.83 22.54 -26.54
N THR A 435 6.66 22.01 -26.92
CA THR A 435 6.26 20.64 -26.55
C THR A 435 7.22 19.60 -27.13
N GLN A 436 7.62 19.74 -28.40
CA GLN A 436 8.59 18.86 -29.05
C GLN A 436 9.97 18.94 -28.38
N LEU A 437 10.46 20.15 -28.06
CA LEU A 437 11.72 20.35 -27.36
C LEU A 437 11.69 19.74 -25.95
N ILE A 438 10.61 19.93 -25.20
CA ILE A 438 10.44 19.32 -23.88
C ILE A 438 10.47 17.80 -23.98
N GLN A 439 9.81 17.21 -24.98
CA GLN A 439 9.82 15.77 -25.20
C GLN A 439 11.22 15.24 -25.51
N GLN A 440 11.97 15.93 -26.37
CA GLN A 440 13.37 15.57 -26.72
C GLN A 440 14.36 15.78 -25.57
N ILE A 441 14.05 16.66 -24.62
CA ILE A 441 14.90 16.93 -23.45
C ILE A 441 14.59 15.94 -22.31
N LYS A 442 13.30 15.59 -22.10
CA LYS A 442 12.88 14.65 -21.05
C LYS A 442 13.10 13.18 -21.42
N ASN A 443 13.01 12.84 -22.71
CA ASN A 443 13.31 11.51 -23.25
C ASN A 443 14.49 11.62 -24.23
N PRO A 444 15.73 11.68 -23.73
CA PRO A 444 16.91 12.13 -24.47
C PRO A 444 17.35 11.26 -25.65
#